data_AF-A0A6G0SHH2-F1
#
_entry.id   AF-A0A6G0SHH2-F1
#
_cell.length_a   1.000
_cell.length_b   1.000
_cell.length_c   1.000
_cell.angle_alpha   90.00
_cell.angle_beta   90.00
_cell.angle_gamma   90.00
#
_symmetry.space_group_name_H-M   'P 1'
#
loop_
_entity.id
_entity.type
_entity.pdbx_description
1 polymer ?
#
loop_
_entity_poly.entity_id
_entity_poly.type
_entity_poly.pdbx_seq_one_letter_code
_entity_poly.pdbx_strand_id
1 'polypeptide(L)'
;MLEEDYCTQVEFIPPGITGIAQPMDVAVMKAFKDNVRNSYLAFHVKNQFPETPDQKRGLISRYVSEAWRNVSAESIRKGFVKSGIIPVGPRDRFGCFRVSAELEEDAPILQDQ
;
A
#
# COMPACT_ATOMS: atom_id res chain seq x y z
N MET A 1 -8.98 -18.70 -14.17
CA MET A 1 -9.14 -17.28 -13.75
C MET A 1 -8.51 -17.18 -12.35
N LEU A 2 -7.65 -16.19 -12.02
CA LEU A 2 -6.88 -16.17 -10.75
C LEU A 2 -7.73 -16.28 -9.47
N GLU A 3 -9.03 -16.00 -9.58
CA GLU A 3 -10.01 -16.05 -8.49
C GLU A 3 -10.45 -17.47 -8.11
N GLU A 4 -10.42 -18.42 -9.06
CA GLU A 4 -10.96 -19.77 -8.86
C GLU A 4 -10.07 -20.66 -7.97
N ASP A 5 -8.77 -20.35 -7.87
CA ASP A 5 -7.79 -21.21 -7.20
C ASP A 5 -7.44 -20.74 -5.76
N TYR A 6 -7.74 -19.49 -5.38
CA TYR A 6 -7.25 -18.90 -4.12
C TYR A 6 -8.31 -18.18 -3.27
N CYS A 7 -9.58 -18.13 -3.69
CA CYS A 7 -10.66 -17.46 -2.97
C CYS A 7 -10.35 -15.99 -2.60
N THR A 8 -9.58 -15.28 -3.43
CA THR A 8 -9.25 -13.86 -3.24
C THR A 8 -9.83 -13.02 -4.38
N GLN A 9 -10.58 -11.98 -4.03
CA GLN A 9 -11.04 -10.96 -4.96
C GLN A 9 -9.94 -9.92 -5.20
N VAL A 10 -9.78 -9.48 -6.45
CA VAL A 10 -8.78 -8.48 -6.83
C VAL A 10 -9.44 -7.11 -7.04
N GLU A 11 -8.83 -6.07 -6.49
CA GLU A 11 -9.20 -4.67 -6.76
C GLU A 11 -8.30 -4.08 -7.85
N PHE A 12 -8.92 -3.50 -8.89
CA PHE A 12 -8.18 -2.87 -9.97
C PHE A 12 -7.72 -1.47 -9.59
N ILE A 13 -6.44 -1.18 -9.81
CA ILE A 13 -5.85 0.13 -9.54
C ILE A 13 -5.34 0.72 -10.86
N PRO A 14 -5.99 1.77 -11.39
CA PRO A 14 -5.62 2.37 -12.66
C PRO A 14 -4.17 2.85 -12.69
N PRO A 15 -3.51 2.78 -13.86
CA PRO A 15 -2.17 3.34 -14.03
C PRO A 15 -2.15 4.86 -13.82
N GLY A 16 -1.03 5.38 -13.34
CA GLY A 16 -0.84 6.83 -13.17
C GLY A 16 -1.45 7.44 -11.91
N ILE A 17 -2.22 6.68 -11.11
CA ILE A 17 -2.87 7.19 -9.89
C ILE A 17 -2.46 6.45 -8.60
N THR A 18 -1.34 5.70 -8.61
CA THR A 18 -0.97 4.85 -7.47
C THR A 18 -0.77 5.64 -6.18
N GLY A 19 -0.27 6.88 -6.26
CA GLY A 19 -0.15 7.79 -5.11
C GLY A 19 -1.47 8.16 -4.43
N ILE A 20 -2.61 7.85 -5.04
CA ILE A 20 -3.96 8.09 -4.51
C ILE A 20 -4.67 6.76 -4.23
N ALA A 21 -4.58 5.80 -5.14
CA ALA A 21 -5.38 4.57 -5.12
C ALA A 21 -4.64 3.34 -4.54
N GLN A 22 -3.32 3.37 -4.38
CA GLN A 22 -2.57 2.26 -3.78
C GLN A 22 -2.25 2.54 -2.30
N PRO A 23 -2.79 1.76 -1.33
CA PRO A 23 -2.56 1.96 0.10
C PRO A 23 -1.09 2.05 0.48
N MET A 24 -0.25 1.27 -0.21
CA MET A 24 1.19 1.26 0.00
C MET A 24 1.80 2.62 -0.28
N ASP A 25 1.53 3.22 -1.45
CA ASP A 25 2.07 4.53 -1.81
C ASP A 25 1.45 5.66 -0.99
N VAL A 26 0.15 5.57 -0.69
CA VAL A 26 -0.61 6.58 0.05
C VAL A 26 -0.10 6.76 1.49
N ALA A 27 0.24 5.68 2.18
CA ALA A 27 0.49 5.75 3.62
C ALA A 27 1.73 5.01 4.13
N VAL A 28 2.25 4.01 3.41
CA VAL A 28 3.31 3.13 3.91
C VAL A 28 4.68 3.54 3.37
N MET A 29 4.79 3.74 2.06
CA MET A 29 6.06 3.85 1.36
C MET A 29 6.88 5.06 1.80
N LYS A 30 6.26 6.19 2.12
CA LYS A 30 6.97 7.37 2.62
C LYS A 30 7.66 7.07 3.96
N ALA A 31 6.88 6.67 4.97
CA ALA A 31 7.40 6.38 6.30
C ALA A 31 8.43 5.23 6.26
N PHE A 32 8.18 4.19 5.47
CA PHE A 32 9.12 3.10 5.27
C PHE A 32 10.45 3.58 4.67
N LYS A 33 10.43 4.34 3.56
CA LYS A 33 11.65 4.87 2.93
C LYS A 33 12.42 5.82 3.85
N ASP A 34 11.70 6.67 4.58
CA ASP A 34 12.29 7.59 5.56
C ASP A 34 13.00 6.81 6.67
N ASN A 35 12.39 5.74 7.19
CA ASN A 35 13.03 4.87 8.18
C ASN A 35 14.28 4.16 7.64
N VAL A 36 14.24 3.60 6.43
CA VAL A 36 15.44 2.99 5.81
C VAL A 36 16.56 4.01 5.66
N ARG A 37 16.22 5.22 5.17
CA ARG A 37 17.19 6.32 4.99
C ARG A 37 17.81 6.72 6.33
N ASN A 38 16.99 6.87 7.37
CA ASN A 38 17.45 7.26 8.70
C ASN A 38 18.41 6.21 9.30
N SER A 39 18.07 4.91 9.21
CA SER A 39 18.95 3.84 9.66
C SER A 39 20.27 3.81 8.88
N TYR A 40 20.22 4.01 7.56
CA TYR A 40 21.41 4.06 6.72
C TYR A 40 22.34 5.21 7.13
N LEU A 41 21.80 6.43 7.26
CA LEU A 41 22.58 7.61 7.65
C LEU A 41 23.15 7.46 9.06
N ALA A 42 22.33 7.07 10.04
CA ALA A 42 22.76 6.93 11.43
C ALA A 42 23.89 5.90 11.59
N PHE A 43 23.86 4.81 10.81
CA PHE A 43 24.91 3.80 10.84
C PHE A 43 26.22 4.31 10.22
N HIS A 44 26.16 4.92 9.03
CA HIS A 44 27.37 5.31 8.29
C HIS A 44 28.05 6.58 8.81
N VAL A 45 27.41 7.33 9.72
CA VAL A 45 28.10 8.37 10.51
C VAL A 45 29.20 7.77 11.39
N LYS A 46 29.05 6.51 11.83
CA LYS A 46 29.95 5.88 12.82
C LYS A 46 30.71 4.68 12.27
N ASN A 47 30.29 4.13 11.13
CA ASN A 47 30.79 2.88 10.59
C ASN A 47 31.20 3.05 9.13
N GLN A 48 32.20 2.28 8.69
CA GLN A 48 32.59 2.24 7.28
C GLN A 48 31.51 1.56 6.41
N PHE A 49 31.57 1.82 5.11
CA PHE A 49 30.72 1.16 4.14
C PHE A 49 31.09 -0.33 4.00
N PRO A 50 30.12 -1.21 3.70
CA PRO A 50 30.39 -2.63 3.46
C PRO A 50 31.31 -2.82 2.25
N GLU A 51 32.28 -3.72 2.37
CA GLU A 51 33.29 -3.99 1.34
C GLU A 51 32.83 -5.04 0.34
N THR A 52 31.97 -5.96 0.79
CA THR A 52 31.48 -7.07 -0.05
C THR A 52 29.99 -6.95 -0.36
N PRO A 53 29.53 -7.53 -1.49
CA PRO A 53 28.10 -7.62 -1.80
C PRO A 53 27.28 -8.32 -0.72
N ASP A 54 27.83 -9.34 -0.05
CA ASP A 54 27.14 -10.06 1.04
C ASP A 54 26.94 -9.19 2.27
N GLN A 55 27.98 -8.47 2.70
CA GLN A 55 27.87 -7.51 3.80
C GLN A 55 26.84 -6.43 3.47
N LYS A 56 26.85 -5.91 2.24
CA LYS A 56 25.89 -4.91 1.77
C LYS A 56 24.45 -5.45 1.82
N ARG A 57 24.21 -6.67 1.33
CA ARG A 57 22.89 -7.31 1.38
C ARG A 57 22.42 -7.53 2.81
N GLY A 58 23.27 -8.06 3.69
CA GLY A 58 22.94 -8.26 5.09
C GLY A 58 22.56 -6.95 5.80
N LEU A 59 23.31 -5.89 5.52
CA LEU A 59 23.06 -4.56 6.09
C LEU A 59 21.73 -3.95 5.60
N ILE A 60 21.47 -4.01 4.29
CA ILE A 60 20.22 -3.52 3.70
C ILE A 60 19.01 -4.32 4.22
N SER A 61 19.12 -5.64 4.30
CA SER A 61 18.04 -6.51 4.82
C SER A 61 17.68 -6.15 6.27
N ARG A 62 18.69 -5.84 7.10
CA ARG A 62 18.44 -5.36 8.46
C ARG A 62 17.66 -4.04 8.47
N TYR A 63 18.08 -3.06 7.67
CA TYR A 63 17.38 -1.77 7.60
C TYR A 63 15.95 -1.92 7.10
N VAL A 64 15.71 -2.75 6.09
CA VAL A 64 14.36 -3.04 5.57
C VAL A 64 13.48 -3.67 6.65
N SER A 65 14.01 -4.67 7.38
CA SER A 65 13.28 -5.33 8.47
C SER A 65 12.93 -4.38 9.61
N GLU A 66 13.88 -3.54 10.03
CA GLU A 66 13.65 -2.52 11.07
C GLU A 66 12.68 -1.44 10.61
N ALA A 67 12.84 -0.94 9.38
CA ALA A 67 11.96 0.08 8.82
C ALA A 67 10.51 -0.41 8.72
N TRP A 68 10.29 -1.67 8.34
CA TRP A 68 8.95 -2.27 8.31
C TRP A 68 8.31 -2.32 9.69
N ARG A 69 9.06 -2.75 10.73
CA ARG A 69 8.57 -2.76 12.12
C ARG A 69 8.19 -1.38 12.64
N ASN A 70 8.82 -0.34 12.11
CA ASN A 70 8.56 1.05 12.49
C ASN A 70 7.41 1.70 11.69
N VAL A 71 6.82 1.01 10.71
CA VAL A 71 5.57 1.46 10.09
C VAL A 71 4.42 1.12 11.04
N SER A 72 3.66 2.12 11.48
CA SER A 72 2.53 1.88 12.38
C SER A 72 1.38 1.16 11.67
N ALA A 73 0.74 0.22 12.37
CA ALA A 73 -0.48 -0.45 11.89
C ALA A 73 -1.62 0.57 11.63
N GLU A 74 -1.64 1.67 12.38
CA GLU A 74 -2.58 2.76 12.17
C GLU A 74 -2.38 3.44 10.81
N SER A 75 -1.13 3.72 10.42
CA SER A 75 -0.81 4.29 9.11
C SER A 75 -1.25 3.37 7.99
N ILE A 76 -1.02 2.06 8.13
CA ILE A 76 -1.48 1.05 7.16
C ILE A 76 -3.00 1.13 7.02
N ARG A 77 -3.75 1.02 8.13
CA ARG A 77 -5.22 1.09 8.13
C ARG A 77 -5.73 2.39 7.48
N LYS A 78 -5.14 3.53 7.84
CA LYS A 78 -5.49 4.84 7.25
C LYS A 78 -5.21 4.88 5.75
N GLY A 79 -4.14 4.20 5.28
CA GLY A 79 -3.83 4.06 3.86
C GLY A 79 -4.94 3.38 3.07
N PHE A 80 -5.41 2.24 3.56
CA PHE A 80 -6.50 1.49 2.92
C PHE A 80 -7.83 2.26 2.87
N VAL A 81 -8.13 3.04 3.91
CA VAL A 81 -9.32 3.91 3.92
C VAL A 81 -9.14 5.06 2.92
N LYS A 82 -7.99 5.74 2.95
CA LYS A 82 -7.72 6.88 2.05
C LYS A 82 -7.67 6.49 0.58
N SER A 83 -7.24 5.26 0.29
CA SER A 83 -7.17 4.74 -1.08
C SER A 83 -8.50 4.23 -1.62
N GLY A 84 -9.58 4.30 -0.83
CA GLY A 84 -10.92 3.88 -1.24
C GLY A 84 -11.12 2.36 -1.32
N ILE A 85 -10.13 1.55 -0.93
CA ILE A 85 -10.21 0.08 -0.99
C ILE A 85 -11.10 -0.47 0.12
N ILE A 86 -11.07 0.16 1.31
CA ILE A 86 -11.96 -0.22 2.40
C ILE A 86 -13.15 0.74 2.44
N PRO A 87 -14.39 0.22 2.32
CA PRO A 87 -15.57 1.06 2.46
C PRO A 87 -15.67 1.61 3.89
N VAL A 88 -16.04 2.89 3.99
CA VAL A 88 -16.19 3.60 5.26
C VAL A 88 -17.58 4.24 5.34
N GLY A 89 -18.29 4.02 6.45
CA GLY A 89 -19.62 4.58 6.65
C GLY A 89 -20.44 3.86 7.72
N PRO A 90 -21.70 4.27 7.94
CA PRO A 90 -22.64 3.57 8.80
C PRO A 90 -22.84 2.12 8.32
N ARG A 91 -22.89 1.18 9.26
CA ARG A 91 -23.23 -0.21 8.96
C ARG A 91 -24.74 -0.39 8.93
N ASP A 92 -25.23 -1.27 8.07
CA ASP A 92 -26.62 -1.71 8.10
C ASP A 92 -26.86 -2.73 9.24
N ARG A 93 -28.09 -3.24 9.31
CA ARG A 93 -28.50 -4.24 10.32
C ARG A 93 -27.76 -5.59 10.19
N PHE A 94 -27.08 -5.83 9.07
CA PHE A 94 -26.30 -7.04 8.78
C PHE A 94 -24.80 -6.83 9.00
N GLY A 95 -24.38 -5.62 9.43
CA GLY A 95 -22.99 -5.29 9.67
C GLY A 95 -22.21 -4.90 8.42
N CYS A 96 -22.87 -4.82 7.26
CA CYS A 96 -22.28 -4.40 6.00
C CYS A 96 -22.17 -2.88 5.96
N PHE A 97 -21.07 -2.35 5.41
CA PHE A 97 -20.99 -0.92 5.15
C PHE A 97 -22.04 -0.55 4.11
N ARG A 98 -22.77 0.55 4.36
CA ARG A 98 -23.63 1.14 3.34
C ARG A 98 -22.74 1.76 2.26
N VAL A 99 -22.32 0.93 1.30
CA VAL A 99 -21.81 1.41 0.03
C VAL A 99 -23.04 1.85 -0.75
N SER A 100 -23.09 3.12 -1.18
CA SER A 100 -24.12 3.57 -2.10
C SER A 100 -24.09 2.59 -3.27
N ALA A 101 -25.16 1.82 -3.46
CA ALA A 101 -25.28 0.95 -4.61
C ALA A 101 -24.95 1.79 -5.83
N GLU A 102 -24.07 1.26 -6.67
CA GLU A 102 -23.61 1.89 -7.89
C GLU A 102 -24.80 2.50 -8.63
N LEU A 103 -24.58 3.67 -9.22
CA LEU A 103 -25.44 4.22 -10.26
C LEU A 103 -25.50 3.17 -11.37
N GLU A 104 -26.45 2.24 -11.29
CA GLU A 104 -26.98 1.54 -12.44
C GLU A 104 -27.68 2.59 -13.31
N GLU A 105 -26.90 3.38 -14.04
CA GLU A 105 -27.39 4.00 -15.27
C GLU A 105 -26.42 3.61 -16.36
N ASP A 106 -26.89 2.67 -17.19
CA ASP A 106 -26.37 2.29 -18.49
C ASP A 106 -25.60 3.45 -19.14
N ALA A 107 -24.26 3.40 -19.07
CA ALA A 107 -23.44 4.32 -19.83
C ALA A 107 -23.72 4.06 -21.33
N PRO A 108 -24.30 5.01 -22.08
CA PRO A 108 -24.66 4.76 -23.46
C PRO A 108 -23.39 4.49 -24.27
N ILE A 109 -23.38 3.37 -24.97
CA ILE A 109 -22.35 3.02 -25.94
C ILE A 109 -22.39 4.07 -27.04
N LEU A 110 -21.39 4.95 -27.10
CA LEU A 110 -21.18 5.81 -28.26
C LEU A 110 -20.74 4.92 -29.43
N GLN A 111 -21.66 4.69 -30.37
CA GLN A 111 -21.31 4.12 -31.67
C GLN A 111 -20.70 5.23 -32.52
N ASP A 112 -19.43 5.07 -32.90
CA ASP A 112 -18.81 5.87 -33.95
C ASP A 112 -19.54 5.58 -35.27
N GLN A 113 -20.07 6.64 -35.89
CA GLN A 113 -20.68 6.61 -37.23
C GLN A 113 -19.62 6.52 -38.33
#